data_AF-A0A8S0QM21-F1
#
_entry.id   AF-A0A8S0QM21-F1
#
_cell.length_a   1.000
_cell.length_b   1.000
_cell.length_c   1.000
_cell.angle_alpha   90.00
_cell.angle_beta   90.00
_cell.angle_gamma   90.00
#
_symmetry.space_group_name_H-M   'P 1'
#
loop_
_entity.id
_entity.type
_entity.pdbx_description
1 polymer ?
#
loop_
_entity_poly.entity_id
_entity_poly.type
_entity_poly.pdbx_seq_one_letter_code
_entity_poly.pdbx_strand_id
1 'polypeptide(L)'
;MILVGAVKVGIPEFLNGIGKGVEQHAEKLESEFGDFQKLLVARTLKLKRLGLKCQERKMILKYAHKYRLGLWRPRAEPLKS
;
A
#
# COMPACT_ATOMS: atom_id res chain seq x y z
N MET A 1 12.01 -27.15 0.27
CA MET A 1 12.60 -26.14 1.17
C MET A 1 11.77 -24.88 1.08
N ILE A 2 10.82 -24.70 2.00
CA ILE A 2 9.90 -23.56 1.99
C ILE A 2 10.49 -22.49 2.91
N LEU A 3 11.20 -21.53 2.32
CA LEU A 3 11.50 -20.27 3.00
C LEU A 3 10.21 -19.43 3.01
N VAL A 4 9.31 -19.67 3.98
CA VAL A 4 8.29 -18.68 4.34
C VAL A 4 8.99 -17.58 5.13
N GLY A 5 9.72 -16.73 4.44
CA GLY A 5 10.03 -15.41 4.96
C GLY A 5 8.73 -14.63 4.98
N ALA A 6 8.19 -14.33 6.16
CA ALA A 6 7.10 -13.39 6.30
C ALA A 6 7.62 -12.00 5.90
N VAL A 7 7.70 -11.73 4.59
CA VAL A 7 7.99 -10.39 4.06
C VAL A 7 6.78 -9.55 4.45
N LYS A 8 6.89 -8.90 5.60
CA LYS A 8 5.84 -8.09 6.20
C LYS A 8 5.77 -6.81 5.37
N VAL A 9 5.11 -6.89 4.22
CA VAL A 9 4.96 -5.77 3.28
C VAL A 9 4.41 -4.58 4.06
N GLY A 10 5.24 -3.57 4.27
CA GLY A 10 4.85 -2.34 4.93
C GLY A 10 3.92 -1.50 4.05
N ILE A 11 3.21 -0.56 4.68
CA ILE A 11 2.51 0.51 3.97
C ILE A 11 3.45 1.26 2.99
N PRO A 12 4.68 1.67 3.38
CA PRO A 12 5.59 2.36 2.46
C PRO A 12 6.05 1.49 1.29
N GLU A 13 6.39 0.22 1.53
CA GLU A 13 6.73 -0.71 0.44
C GLU A 13 5.58 -0.92 -0.54
N PHE A 14 4.36 -1.02 -0.02
CA PHE A 14 3.17 -1.15 -0.84
C PHE A 14 2.94 0.07 -1.72
N LEU A 15 3.08 1.27 -1.16
CA LEU A 15 2.90 2.53 -1.89
C LEU A 15 4.01 2.75 -2.92
N ASN A 16 5.27 2.41 -2.59
CA ASN A 16 6.39 2.43 -3.54
C ASN A 16 6.15 1.46 -4.71
N GLY A 17 5.58 0.27 -4.45
CA GLY A 17 5.20 -0.65 -5.51
C GLY A 17 4.11 -0.11 -6.45
N ILE A 18 3.21 0.75 -5.96
CA ILE A 18 2.19 1.41 -6.80
C ILE A 18 2.83 2.51 -7.66
N GLY A 19 3.74 3.29 -7.06
CA GLY A 19 4.39 4.45 -7.68
C GLY A 19 3.43 5.60 -7.99
N LYS A 20 3.81 6.49 -8.92
CA LYS A 20 2.98 7.62 -9.39
C LYS A 20 2.59 8.65 -8.31
N GLY A 21 3.44 8.87 -7.32
CA GLY A 21 3.30 9.95 -6.35
C GLY A 21 2.42 9.65 -5.13
N VAL A 22 1.82 8.44 -5.02
CA VAL A 22 1.15 8.03 -3.78
C VAL A 22 2.13 7.76 -2.62
N GLU A 23 3.42 7.63 -2.93
CA GLU A 23 4.53 7.43 -2.00
C GLU A 23 4.67 8.60 -1.01
N GLN A 24 4.39 9.81 -1.46
CA GLN A 24 4.46 11.03 -0.63
C GLN A 24 3.39 11.07 0.47
N HIS A 25 2.37 10.20 0.37
CA HIS A 25 1.31 10.10 1.36
C HIS A 25 1.52 8.94 2.34
N ALA A 26 2.66 8.24 2.28
CA ALA A 26 2.97 7.10 3.15
C ALA A 26 2.90 7.47 4.64
N GLU A 27 3.55 8.56 5.05
CA GLU A 27 3.57 8.99 6.46
C GLU A 27 2.16 9.26 7.02
N LYS A 28 1.30 9.92 6.23
CA LYS A 28 -0.10 10.19 6.61
C LYS A 28 -0.93 8.92 6.70
N LEU A 29 -0.67 7.96 5.80
CA LEU A 29 -1.35 6.67 5.78
C LEU A 29 -0.87 5.76 6.91
N GLU A 30 0.41 5.78 7.24
CA GLU A 30 0.95 5.06 8.40
C GLU A 30 0.40 5.60 9.72
N SER A 31 0.32 6.93 9.87
CA SER A 31 -0.23 7.54 11.08
C SER A 31 -1.72 7.22 11.28
N GLU A 32 -2.54 7.26 10.22
CA GLU A 32 -3.98 6.97 10.33
C GLU A 32 -4.32 5.49 10.41
N PHE A 33 -3.65 4.64 9.63
CA PHE A 33 -4.00 3.22 9.55
C PHE A 33 -3.20 2.38 10.54
N GLY A 34 -1.92 2.70 10.75
CA GLY A 34 -0.97 1.99 11.63
C GLY A 34 -0.63 0.55 11.21
N ASP A 35 -1.56 -0.13 10.53
CA ASP A 35 -1.45 -1.51 10.09
C ASP A 35 -1.81 -1.61 8.61
N PHE A 36 -0.98 -2.33 7.86
CA PHE A 36 -1.18 -2.61 6.46
C PHE A 36 -2.50 -3.34 6.19
N GLN A 37 -2.94 -4.23 7.08
CA GLN A 37 -4.23 -4.92 6.91
C GLN A 37 -5.41 -3.93 6.92
N LYS A 38 -5.35 -2.91 7.78
CA LYS A 38 -6.38 -1.85 7.84
C LYS A 38 -6.39 -0.99 6.58
N LEU A 39 -5.24 -0.81 5.92
CA LEU A 39 -5.15 -0.13 4.62
C LEU A 39 -5.82 -0.95 3.51
N LEU A 40 -5.63 -2.29 3.50
CA LEU A 40 -6.22 -3.17 2.48
C LEU A 40 -7.75 -3.27 2.54
N VAL A 41 -8.34 -3.04 3.71
CA VAL A 41 -9.79 -2.99 3.92
C VAL A 41 -10.33 -1.56 4.01
N ALA A 42 -9.48 -0.55 3.76
CA ALA A 42 -9.85 0.85 3.86
C ALA A 42 -10.97 1.21 2.86
N ARG A 43 -11.87 2.08 3.29
CA ARG A 43 -12.92 2.68 2.44
C ARG A 43 -12.51 4.06 1.95
N THR A 44 -13.07 4.49 0.82
CA THR A 44 -12.84 5.79 0.18
C THR A 44 -13.03 6.99 1.11
N LEU A 45 -13.95 6.92 2.07
CA LEU A 45 -14.22 8.03 2.98
C LEU A 45 -13.02 8.37 3.89
N LYS A 46 -12.31 7.35 4.39
CA LYS A 46 -11.10 7.55 5.21
C LYS A 46 -9.98 8.17 4.37
N LEU A 47 -9.76 7.63 3.18
CA LEU A 47 -8.78 8.19 2.23
C LEU A 47 -9.14 9.62 1.78
N LYS A 48 -10.42 9.98 1.72
CA LYS A 48 -10.85 11.34 1.38
C LYS A 48 -10.56 12.34 2.51
N ARG A 49 -10.70 11.94 3.77
CA ARG A 49 -10.37 12.79 4.93
C ARG A 49 -8.88 13.16 4.99
N LEU A 50 -8.02 12.28 4.47
CA LEU A 50 -6.58 12.49 4.35
C LEU A 50 -6.15 13.50 3.27
N GLY A 51 -7.10 14.06 2.50
CA GLY A 51 -6.80 15.02 1.45
C GLY A 51 -6.25 14.41 0.15
N LEU A 52 -6.26 13.08 0.01
CA LEU A 52 -5.84 12.39 -1.22
C LEU A 52 -6.76 12.78 -2.39
N LYS A 53 -6.20 13.02 -3.57
CA LYS A 53 -6.96 13.28 -4.81
C LYS A 53 -7.74 12.04 -5.24
N CYS A 54 -8.79 12.25 -6.04
CA CYS A 54 -9.63 11.16 -6.53
C CYS A 54 -8.85 10.06 -7.28
N GLN A 55 -7.82 10.42 -8.04
CA GLN A 55 -6.97 9.49 -8.80
C GLN A 55 -6.14 8.59 -7.87
N GLU A 56 -5.48 9.19 -6.88
CA GLU A 56 -4.67 8.49 -5.86
C GLU A 56 -5.52 7.48 -5.08
N ARG A 57 -6.71 7.88 -4.62
CA ARG A 57 -7.63 6.98 -3.91
C ARG A 57 -8.07 5.79 -4.76
N LYS A 58 -8.35 6.02 -6.05
CA LYS A 58 -8.71 4.94 -6.99
C LYS A 58 -7.54 3.97 -7.18
N MET A 59 -6.32 4.47 -7.26
CA MET A 59 -5.12 3.63 -7.39
C MET A 59 -4.91 2.78 -6.15
N ILE A 60 -4.89 3.37 -4.95
CA ILE A 60 -4.68 2.65 -3.69
C ILE A 60 -5.70 1.50 -3.56
N LEU A 61 -6.98 1.76 -3.81
CA LEU A 61 -8.03 0.74 -3.72
C LEU A 61 -7.90 -0.35 -4.79
N LYS A 62 -7.52 0.02 -6.02
CA LYS A 62 -7.29 -0.94 -7.11
C LYS A 62 -6.15 -1.89 -6.77
N TYR A 63 -5.02 -1.38 -6.29
CA TYR A 63 -3.87 -2.19 -5.94
C TYR A 63 -4.07 -2.96 -4.64
N ALA A 64 -4.80 -2.41 -3.67
CA ALA A 64 -5.18 -3.12 -2.45
C ALA A 64 -6.05 -4.34 -2.78
N HIS A 65 -7.00 -4.18 -3.69
CA HIS A 65 -7.83 -5.30 -4.15
C HIS A 65 -7.00 -6.35 -4.90
N LYS A 66 -6.12 -5.93 -5.82
CA LYS A 66 -5.21 -6.86 -6.53
C LYS A 66 -4.26 -7.61 -5.57
N TYR A 67 -3.78 -6.94 -4.53
CA TYR A 67 -2.94 -7.54 -3.51
C TYR A 67 -3.69 -8.62 -2.71
N ARG A 68 -4.93 -8.32 -2.31
CA ARG A 68 -5.82 -9.29 -1.63
C ARG A 68 -6.12 -10.51 -2.49
N LEU A 69 -6.24 -10.33 -3.79
CA LEU A 69 -6.46 -11.41 -4.75
C LEU A 69 -5.16 -12.15 -5.14
N GLY A 70 -3.99 -11.70 -4.69
CA GLY A 70 -2.69 -12.28 -5.05
C GLY A 70 -2.26 -12.03 -6.49
N LEU A 71 -3.00 -11.23 -7.26
CA LEU A 71 -2.72 -10.92 -8.68
C LEU A 71 -1.54 -9.95 -8.87
N TRP A 72 -1.17 -9.26 -7.80
CA TRP A 72 -0.09 -8.29 -7.82
C TRP A 72 0.58 -8.26 -6.44
N ARG A 73 1.90 -8.11 -6.42
CA ARG A 73 2.67 -7.85 -5.21
C ARG A 73 3.67 -6.72 -5.49
N PRO A 74 3.93 -5.84 -4.51
CA PRO A 74 5.02 -4.89 -4.62
C PRO A 74 6.29 -5.67 -4.86
N ARG A 75 7.03 -5.30 -5.91
CA ARG A 75 8.36 -5.84 -6.10
C ARG A 75 9.24 -5.07 -5.13
N ALA A 76 9.59 -5.71 -4.01
CA ALA A 76 10.71 -5.23 -3.22
C ALA A 76 11.92 -5.31 -4.17
N GLU A 77 12.34 -4.18 -4.75
CA GLU A 77 13.69 -4.12 -5.25
C GLU A 77 14.58 -4.44 -4.05
N PRO A 78 15.46 -5.45 -4.13
CA PRO A 78 16.43 -5.65 -3.07
C PRO A 78 17.19 -4.33 -2.94
N LEU A 79 17.25 -3.77 -1.73
CA LEU A 79 18.15 -2.66 -1.41
C LEU A 79 19.50 -3.03 -2.03
N LYS A 80 19.93 -2.29 -3.06
CA LYS A 80 21.24 -2.49 -3.66
C LYS A 80 22.25 -2.33 -2.53
N SER A 81 23.00 -3.40 -2.30
CA SER A 81 24.06 -3.48 -1.29
C SER A 81 25.16 -2.46 -1.53
#